data_AF-A0A2E8LA74-F1
#
_entry.id   AF-A0A2E8LA74-F1
#
_cell.length_a   1.000
_cell.length_b   1.000
_cell.length_c   1.000
_cell.angle_alpha   90.00
_cell.angle_beta   90.00
_cell.angle_gamma   90.00
#
_symmetry.space_group_name_H-M   'P 1'
#
loop_
_entity.id
_entity.type
_entity.pdbx_description
1 polymer ?
#
loop_
_entity_poly.entity_id
_entity_poly.type
_entity_poly.pdbx_seq_one_letter_code
_entity_poly.pdbx_strand_id
1 'polypeptide(L)' 'GGSVKALPLGSKIPRPRKIVAVIGDPIYPPTFEGRVPRGAVTDLTDTLYAELGDLYIEARVLAGDEPAP' A
#
# COMPACT_ATOMS: atom_id res chain seq x y z
N GLY A 1 -5.74 4.50 -4.51
CA GLY A 1 -5.28 5.29 -5.67
C GLY A 1 -6.03 6.62 -5.76
N GLY A 2 -5.53 7.54 -6.60
CA GLY A 2 -6.17 8.85 -6.87
C GLY A 2 -5.84 9.99 -5.90
N SER A 3 -5.46 9.69 -4.65
CA SER A 3 -5.16 10.72 -3.63
C SER A 3 -4.00 11.64 -4.03
N VAL A 4 -2.91 11.08 -4.57
CA VAL A 4 -1.74 11.85 -5.05
C VAL A 4 -2.12 12.87 -6.14
N LYS A 5 -3.10 12.54 -7.00
CA LYS A 5 -3.61 13.46 -8.02
C LYS A 5 -4.63 14.46 -7.45
N ALA A 6 -5.40 14.05 -6.43
CA ALA A 6 -6.37 14.90 -5.75
C ALA A 6 -5.67 16.01 -4.95
N LEU A 7 -4.59 15.69 -4.24
CA LEU A 7 -3.76 16.64 -3.51
C LEU A 7 -2.26 16.28 -3.69
N PRO A 8 -1.61 16.81 -4.73
CA PRO A 8 -0.18 16.60 -4.93
C PRO A 8 0.66 17.19 -3.80
N LEU A 9 1.83 16.61 -3.55
CA LEU A 9 2.78 17.14 -2.57
C LEU A 9 3.10 18.61 -2.86
N GLY A 10 3.03 19.45 -1.85
CA GLY A 10 3.23 20.91 -1.97
C GLY A 10 2.00 21.69 -2.41
N SER A 11 0.90 21.03 -2.79
CA SER A 11 -0.38 21.70 -3.02
C SER A 11 -1.15 21.92 -1.71
N LYS A 12 -1.86 23.04 -1.61
CA LYS A 12 -2.70 23.38 -0.44
C LYS A 12 -4.19 23.19 -0.68
N ILE A 13 -4.62 23.09 -1.94
CA ILE A 13 -6.04 23.04 -2.32
C ILE A 13 -6.31 21.73 -3.08
N PRO A 14 -7.18 20.85 -2.56
CA PRO A 14 -7.51 19.59 -3.22
C PRO A 14 -8.36 19.82 -4.48
N ARG A 15 -8.18 18.98 -5.49
CA ARG A 15 -9.02 18.92 -6.69
C ARG A 15 -10.02 17.75 -6.57
N PRO A 16 -11.31 17.95 -6.91
CA PRO A 16 -12.28 16.86 -6.92
C PRO A 16 -11.86 15.78 -7.93
N ARG A 17 -11.51 14.60 -7.41
CA ARG A 17 -11.09 13.42 -8.18
C ARG A 17 -11.60 12.17 -7.47
N LYS A 18 -11.80 11.08 -8.22
CA LYS A 18 -12.12 9.77 -7.63
C LYS A 18 -10.94 9.30 -6.78
N ILE A 19 -11.22 8.91 -5.53
CA ILE A 19 -10.26 8.28 -4.63
C ILE A 19 -10.77 6.86 -4.37
N VAL A 20 -9.86 5.89 -4.43
CA VAL A 20 -10.17 4.48 -4.19
C VAL A 20 -9.25 3.94 -3.09
N ALA A 21 -9.82 3.24 -2.12
CA ALA A 21 -9.09 2.47 -1.12
C ALA A 21 -9.40 0.99 -1.33
N VAL A 22 -8.35 0.17 -1.43
CA VAL A 22 -8.44 -1.29 -1.50
C VAL A 22 -7.83 -1.81 -0.20
N ILE A 23 -8.50 -2.75 0.44
CA ILE A 23 -8.07 -3.37 1.70
C ILE A 23 -7.86 -4.84 1.39
N GLY A 24 -6.61 -5.30 1.54
CA GLY A 24 -6.26 -6.70 1.35
C GLY A 24 -6.51 -7.53 2.60
N ASP A 25 -6.18 -8.82 2.48
CA ASP A 25 -6.25 -9.76 3.59
C ASP A 25 -5.23 -9.41 4.69
N PRO A 26 -5.54 -9.72 5.96
CA PRO A 26 -4.62 -9.49 7.06
C PRO A 26 -3.37 -10.36 6.94
N ILE A 27 -2.20 -9.73 7.06
CA ILE A 27 -0.91 -10.42 7.16
C ILE A 27 -0.63 -10.73 8.62
N TYR A 28 -0.65 -12.01 8.99
CA TYR A 28 -0.36 -12.43 10.35
C TYR A 28 1.15 -12.62 10.57
N PRO A 29 1.71 -12.12 11.69
CA PRO A 29 3.10 -12.34 11.98
C PRO A 29 3.37 -13.83 12.27
N PRO A 30 4.56 -14.34 11.91
CA PRO A 30 4.94 -15.69 12.28
C PRO A 30 5.03 -15.85 13.80
N THR A 31 4.58 -17.00 14.31
CA THR A 31 4.65 -17.33 15.74
C THR A 31 6.02 -17.92 16.08
N PHE A 32 6.64 -17.41 17.14
CA PHE A 32 7.91 -17.94 17.66
C PHE A 32 7.75 -18.34 19.12
N GLU A 33 8.37 -19.46 19.50
CA GLU A 33 8.57 -19.78 20.92
C GLU A 33 9.79 -19.02 21.45
N GLY A 34 9.59 -18.21 22.49
CA GLY A 34 10.66 -17.42 23.08
C GLY A 34 11.04 -16.18 22.25
N ARG A 35 12.33 -16.00 21.96
CA ARG A 35 12.85 -14.76 21.35
C ARG A 35 12.60 -14.74 19.85
N VAL A 36 11.99 -13.65 19.37
CA VAL A 36 11.83 -13.36 17.94
C VAL A 36 13.20 -13.22 17.25
N PRO A 37 13.47 -13.96 16.17
CA PRO A 37 14.69 -13.77 15.38
C PRO A 37 14.78 -12.35 14.82
N ARG A 38 15.99 -11.79 14.78
CA ARG A 38 16.19 -10.41 14.29
C ARG A 38 15.72 -10.20 12.84
N GLY A 39 15.83 -11.23 12.00
CA GLY A 39 15.40 -11.19 10.59
C GLY A 39 13.90 -11.27 10.39
N ALA A 40 13.15 -11.86 11.34
CA ALA A 40 11.72 -12.12 11.16
C ALA A 40 10.88 -10.85 10.93
N VAL A 41 11.28 -9.73 11.52
CA VAL A 41 10.61 -8.43 11.30
C VAL A 41 10.88 -7.91 9.89
N THR A 42 12.12 -8.05 9.41
CA THR A 42 12.50 -7.65 8.05
C THR A 42 11.74 -8.49 7.03
N ASP A 43 11.73 -9.81 7.19
CA ASP A 43 11.03 -10.72 6.27
C ASP A 43 9.53 -10.42 6.19
N LEU A 44 8.88 -10.15 7.34
CA LEU A 44 7.48 -9.76 7.39
C LEU A 44 7.25 -8.37 6.76
N THR A 45 8.18 -7.44 6.96
CA THR A 45 8.12 -6.10 6.38
C THR A 45 8.23 -6.18 4.85
N ASP A 46 9.13 -7.00 4.32
CA ASP A 46 9.29 -7.21 2.88
C ASP A 46 8.03 -7.80 2.26
N THR A 47 7.40 -8.77 2.94
CA THR A 47 6.10 -9.32 2.54
C THR A 47 5.03 -8.24 2.51
N LEU A 48 4.93 -7.41 3.56
CA LEU A 48 3.99 -6.30 3.61
C LEU A 48 4.19 -5.30 2.46
N TYR A 49 5.43 -4.96 2.13
CA TYR A 49 5.73 -4.02 1.05
C TYR A 49 5.32 -4.57 -0.33
N ALA A 50 5.52 -5.86 -0.58
CA ALA A 50 5.10 -6.51 -1.81
C ALA A 50 3.56 -6.46 -1.96
N GLU A 51 2.82 -6.97 -0.96
CA GLU A 51 1.36 -6.99 -0.97
C GLU A 51 0.75 -5.59 -1.07
N LEU A 52 1.30 -4.61 -0.34
CA LEU A 52 0.86 -3.23 -0.41
C LEU A 52 1.13 -2.61 -1.79
N GLY A 53 2.22 -3.01 -2.46
CA GLY A 53 2.53 -2.62 -3.83
C GLY A 53 1.45 -3.07 -4.82
N ASP A 54 1.05 -4.33 -4.74
CA ASP A 54 0.02 -4.90 -5.61
C ASP A 54 -1.35 -4.22 -5.38
N LEU A 55 -1.75 -4.07 -4.11
CA LEU A 55 -2.98 -3.34 -3.76
C LEU A 55 -2.94 -1.88 -4.22
N TYR A 56 -1.77 -1.24 -4.19
CA TYR A 56 -1.61 0.13 -4.66
C TYR A 56 -1.81 0.22 -6.18
N ILE A 57 -1.27 -0.72 -6.95
CA ILE A 57 -1.47 -0.81 -8.41
C ILE A 57 -2.95 -1.01 -8.73
N GLU A 58 -3.62 -1.95 -8.05
CA GLU A 58 -5.05 -2.18 -8.22
C GLU A 58 -5.84 -0.89 -7.93
N ALA A 59 -5.57 -0.25 -6.79
CA ALA A 59 -6.25 0.97 -6.40
C ALA A 59 -5.99 2.14 -7.35
N ARG A 60 -4.88 2.14 -8.11
CA ARG A 60 -4.57 3.11 -9.17
C ARG A 60 -5.41 2.84 -10.41
N VAL A 61 -5.47 1.59 -10.87
CA VAL A 61 -6.30 1.16 -12.00
C VAL A 61 -7.78 1.48 -11.73
N LEU A 62 -8.30 1.13 -10.55
CA LEU A 62 -9.68 1.42 -10.15
C LEU A 62 -9.99 2.93 -10.05
N ALA A 63 -8.97 3.75 -9.76
CA ALA A 63 -9.09 5.20 -9.74
C ALA A 63 -9.03 5.83 -11.14
N GLY A 64 -8.79 5.03 -12.20
CA GLY A 64 -8.65 5.50 -13.58
C GLY A 64 -7.25 6.02 -13.90
N ASP A 65 -6.24 5.62 -13.12
CA ASP A 65 -4.84 5.90 -13.41
C ASP A 65 -4.25 4.78 -14.26
N GLU A 66 -3.43 5.13 -15.26
CA GLU A 66 -2.68 4.13 -16.04
C GLU A 66 -1.61 3.46 -15.14
N PRO A 67 -1.52 2.12 -15.13
CA PRO A 67 -0.44 1.43 -14.43
C PRO A 67 0.90 1.83 -15.09
N ALA A 68 1.97 1.95 -14.29
CA ALA A 68 3.30 2.20 -14.85
C ALA A 68 3.69 1.04 -15.79
N PRO A 69 4.41 1.30 -16.90
CA PRO A 69 4.92 0.25 -17.78
C PRO A 69 5.89 -0.70 -17.06
#